data_AF-A0A923X217-F1
#
_entry.id   AF-A0A923X217-F1
#
_cell.length_a   1.000
_cell.length_b   1.000
_cell.length_c   1.000
_cell.angle_alpha   90.00
_cell.angle_beta   90.00
_cell.angle_gamma   90.00
#
_symmetry.space_group_name_H-M   'P 1'
#
loop_
_entity.id
_entity.type
_entity.pdbx_description
1 polymer ?
#
loop_
_entity_poly.entity_id
_entity_poly.type
_entity_poly.pdbx_seq_one_letter_code
_entity_poly.pdbx_strand_id
1 'polypeptide(L)' 'MKMVNLQDAKDAANKRPSQRSTAEQRIVDNNMGNQAVRNADHAAKAEQKTFGPR' A
#
# COMPACT_ATOMS: atom_id res chain seq x y z
N MET A 1 -9.23 18.78 -8.87
CA MET A 1 -8.84 17.75 -7.88
C MET A 1 -7.63 17.01 -8.45
N LYS A 2 -6.46 17.06 -7.80
CA LYS A 2 -5.32 16.23 -8.22
C LYS A 2 -5.76 14.77 -8.06
N MET A 3 -5.96 14.06 -9.17
CA MET A 3 -6.16 12.62 -9.12
C MET A 3 -4.93 12.04 -8.42
N VAL A 4 -5.13 11.46 -7.23
CA VAL A 4 -4.09 10.63 -6.61
C VAL A 4 -3.75 9.57 -7.65
N ASN A 5 -2.49 9.58 -8.10
CA ASN A 5 -2.14 8.81 -9.27
C ASN A 5 -2.14 7.33 -8.87
N LEU A 6 -2.55 6.43 -9.76
CA LEU A 6 -2.53 4.99 -9.47
C LEU A 6 -1.13 4.52 -9.03
N GLN A 7 -0.10 5.24 -9.49
CA GLN A 7 1.28 5.04 -9.09
C GLN A 7 1.52 5.34 -7.60
N ASP A 8 0.98 6.43 -7.06
CA ASP A 8 1.11 6.78 -5.64
C ASP A 8 0.50 5.68 -4.74
N ALA A 9 -0.62 5.09 -5.18
CA ALA A 9 -1.25 3.99 -4.47
C ALA A 9 -0.44 2.70 -4.52
N LYS A 10 0.23 2.41 -5.64
CA LYS A 10 1.18 1.29 -5.72
C LYS A 10 2.39 1.51 -4.83
N ASP A 11 2.96 2.70 -4.85
CA ASP A 11 4.14 3.03 -4.06
C ASP A 11 3.83 2.97 -2.55
N ALA A 12 2.66 3.46 -2.14
CA ALA A 12 2.14 3.28 -0.79
C ALA A 12 1.87 1.81 -0.44
N ALA A 13 1.31 1.02 -1.37
CA ALA A 13 1.02 -0.40 -1.15
C ALA A 13 2.29 -1.26 -1.05
N ASN A 14 3.37 -0.88 -1.74
CA ASN A 14 4.68 -1.53 -1.64
C ASN A 14 5.35 -1.31 -0.27
N LYS A 15 4.97 -0.26 0.47
CA LYS A 15 5.45 -0.08 1.84
C LYS A 15 4.82 -1.13 2.75
N ARG A 16 5.59 -1.62 3.73
CA ARG A 16 5.07 -2.48 4.79
C ARG A 16 3.93 -1.75 5.54
N PRO A 17 2.83 -2.42 5.90
CA PRO A 17 1.73 -1.80 6.64
C PRO A 17 2.15 -1.00 7.88
N SER A 18 3.14 -1.47 8.64
CA SER A 18 3.66 -0.74 9.83
C SER A 18 4.40 0.56 9.50
N GLN A 19 4.85 0.74 8.26
CA GLN A 19 5.65 1.89 7.82
C GLN A 19 4.81 2.93 7.05
N ARG A 20 3.54 2.65 6.81
CA ARG A 20 2.63 3.57 6.13
C ARG A 20 2.13 4.62 7.11
N SER A 21 2.15 5.87 6.68
CA SER A 21 1.39 6.93 7.32
C SER A 21 -0.11 6.72 7.13
N THR A 22 -0.92 7.39 7.95
CA THR A 22 -2.39 7.38 7.82
C THR A 22 -2.86 7.85 6.43
N ALA A 23 -2.14 8.79 5.81
CA ALA A 23 -2.45 9.27 4.47
C ALA A 23 -2.21 8.18 3.41
N GLU A 24 -1.08 7.49 3.49
CA GLU A 24 -0.73 6.41 2.57
C GLU A 24 -1.68 5.22 2.70
N GLN A 25 -2.05 4.86 3.93
CA GLN A 25 -3.03 3.79 4.14
C GLN A 25 -4.38 4.15 3.50
N ARG A 26 -4.86 5.39 3.65
CA ARG A 26 -6.08 5.84 2.97
C ARG A 26 -5.96 5.80 1.45
N ILE A 27 -4.78 6.12 0.90
CA ILE A 27 -4.55 6.03 -0.54
C ILE A 27 -4.67 4.58 -1.02
N VAL A 28 -4.04 3.63 -0.32
CA VAL A 28 -4.14 2.20 -0.64
C VAL A 28 -5.59 1.74 -0.57
N ASP A 29 -6.29 2.04 0.53
CA ASP A 29 -7.67 1.63 0.77
C ASP A 29 -8.63 2.14 -0.33
N ASN A 30 -8.49 3.41 -0.71
CA ASN A 30 -9.28 4.03 -1.78
C ASN A 30 -9.00 3.45 -3.17
N ASN A 31 -7.89 2.73 -3.36
CA ASN A 31 -7.46 2.16 -4.64
C ASN A 31 -7.45 0.61 -4.64
N MET A 32 -8.06 -0.04 -3.65
CA MET A 32 -8.14 -1.51 -3.56
C MET A 32 -8.96 -2.16 -4.70
N GLY A 33 -9.72 -1.37 -5.47
CA GLY A 33 -10.33 -1.82 -6.72
C GLY A 33 -9.32 -2.22 -7.80
N ASN A 34 -8.07 -1.74 -7.72
CA ASN A 34 -7.03 -2.06 -8.69
C ASN A 34 -6.24 -3.33 -8.29
N GLN A 35 -6.15 -4.30 -9.21
CA GLN A 35 -5.44 -5.56 -8.98
C GLN A 35 -3.96 -5.34 -8.62
N ALA A 36 -3.30 -4.37 -9.22
CA ALA A 36 -1.88 -4.15 -9.00
C ALA A 36 -1.58 -3.57 -7.62
N VAL A 37 -2.47 -2.73 -7.08
CA VAL A 37 -2.40 -2.23 -5.70
C VAL A 37 -2.63 -3.39 -4.71
N ARG A 38 -3.60 -4.26 -4.96
CA ARG A 38 -3.84 -5.45 -4.13
C ARG A 38 -2.66 -6.41 -4.11
N ASN A 39 -2.02 -6.65 -5.24
CA ASN A 39 -0.85 -7.52 -5.33
C ASN A 39 0.34 -6.95 -4.54
N ALA A 40 0.60 -5.65 -4.68
CA ALA A 40 1.63 -4.95 -3.92
C ALA A 40 1.37 -5.00 -2.40
N ASP A 41 0.14 -4.67 -1.97
CA ASP A 41 -0.26 -4.70 -0.55
C ASP A 41 -0.15 -6.11 0.03
N HIS A 42 -0.52 -7.14 -0.74
CA HIS A 42 -0.40 -8.54 -0.33
C HIS A 42 1.07 -8.94 -0.12
N ALA A 43 1.96 -8.57 -1.05
CA ALA A 43 3.39 -8.83 -0.92
C ALA A 43 3.99 -8.12 0.30
N ALA A 44 3.66 -6.84 0.51
CA ALA A 44 4.14 -6.06 1.65
C ALA A 44 3.67 -6.62 3.00
N LYS A 45 2.42 -7.12 3.07
CA LYS A 45 1.90 -7.83 4.25
C LYS A 45 2.64 -9.14 4.53
N ALA A 46 2.93 -9.92 3.48
CA ALA A 46 3.71 -11.15 3.62
C ALA A 46 5.13 -10.85 4.11
N GLU A 47 5.77 -9.82 3.59
CA GLU A 47 7.09 -9.38 4.02
C GLU A 47 7.09 -8.95 5.51
N GLN A 48 6.12 -8.15 5.94
CA GLN A 48 6.00 -7.77 7.36
C GLN A 48 5.74 -8.99 8.26
N LYS A 49 5.00 -9.99 7.80
CA LYS A 49 4.82 -11.25 8.54
C LYS A 49 6.15 -11.99 8.72
N THR A 50 7.00 -12.02 7.70
CA THR A 50 8.30 -12.72 7.73
C THR A 50 9.35 -11.99 8.55
N PHE A 51 9.47 -10.67 8.40
CA PHE A 51 10.57 -9.88 8.99
C PHE A 51 10.16 -9.06 10.22
N GLY A 52 8.87 -9.06 10.57
CA GLY A 52 8.30 -8.26 11.64
C GLY A 52 8.08 -6.79 11.26
N PRO A 53 7.38 -6.04 12.14
CA PRO A 53 7.30 -4.58 12.03
C PRO A 53 8.69 -3.98 12.32
N ARG A 54 9.19 -3.13 11.42
CA ARG A 54 10.42 -2.35 11.61
C ARG A 54 10.17 -0.90 11.28
#